data_AF-A0A7C9CNW8-F1
#
_entry.id   AF-A0A7C9CNW8-F1
#
_cell.length_a   1.000
_cell.length_b   1.000
_cell.length_c   1.000
_cell.angle_alpha   90.00
_cell.angle_beta   90.00
_cell.angle_gamma   90.00
#
_symmetry.space_group_name_H-M   'P 1'
#
loop_
_entity.id
_entity.type
_entity.pdbx_description
1 polymer ?
#
loop_
_entity_poly.entity_id
_entity_poly.type
_entity_poly.pdbx_seq_one_letter_code
_entity_poly.pdbx_strand_id
1 'polypeptide(L)'
;QAANLQMKEKLMGLNLNFSSLEENHEEVLEGLQPHANLRWLRIWSYNGKHLPSWMMKNRLHCFLPNLLRIEIEGADCQLTHLCSFGRLPLLQHLLLRELNSVEYIEEDEGDALVTGE
;
A
#
# COMPACT_ATOMS: atom_id res chain seq x y z
N GLN A 1 11.79 -7.13 -13.82
CA GLN A 1 13.06 -6.75 -13.17
C GLN A 1 12.71 -6.04 -11.87
N ALA A 2 12.98 -6.64 -10.71
CA ALA A 2 12.59 -6.05 -9.41
C ALA A 2 13.52 -4.88 -9.05
N ALA A 3 12.95 -3.73 -8.71
CA ALA A 3 13.73 -2.60 -8.22
C ALA A 3 14.15 -2.90 -6.78
N ASN A 4 15.45 -2.94 -6.50
CA ASN A 4 15.97 -3.23 -5.16
C ASN A 4 15.80 -2.03 -4.22
N LEU A 5 14.55 -1.66 -3.90
CA LEU A 5 14.22 -0.50 -3.05
C LEU A 5 14.36 -0.80 -1.56
N GLN A 6 14.30 -2.08 -1.16
CA GLN A 6 14.59 -2.50 0.21
C GLN A 6 15.98 -2.07 0.67
N MET A 7 16.99 -2.13 -0.20
CA MET A 7 18.35 -1.71 0.15
C MET A 7 18.58 -0.19 0.09
N LYS A 8 17.57 0.59 -0.31
CA LYS A 8 17.68 2.06 -0.42
C LYS A 8 17.22 2.72 0.87
N GLU A 9 18.00 2.59 1.94
CA GLU A 9 17.67 3.12 3.28
C GLU A 9 17.41 4.64 3.32
N LYS A 10 17.99 5.39 2.38
CA LYS A 10 17.80 6.84 2.24
C LYS A 10 16.55 7.23 1.44
N LEU A 11 15.85 6.27 0.86
CA LEU A 11 14.62 6.51 0.11
C LEU A 11 13.47 6.77 1.09
N MET A 12 12.99 8.01 1.13
CA MET A 12 11.89 8.43 2.00
C MET A 12 10.57 8.60 1.26
N GLY A 13 10.58 8.69 -0.07
CA GLY A 13 9.39 8.95 -0.87
C GLY A 13 9.34 8.05 -2.09
N LEU A 14 8.16 7.49 -2.37
CA LEU A 14 7.89 6.70 -3.55
C LEU A 14 6.65 7.28 -4.24
N ASN A 15 6.81 7.66 -5.50
CA ASN A 15 5.73 8.17 -6.35
C ASN A 15 5.64 7.28 -7.59
N LEU A 16 4.53 6.56 -7.71
CA LEU A 16 4.27 5.60 -8.78
C LEU A 16 3.12 6.13 -9.61
N ASN A 17 3.36 6.26 -10.92
CA ASN A 17 2.33 6.64 -11.88
C ASN A 17 2.23 5.55 -12.94
N PHE A 18 1.14 4.79 -12.89
CA PHE A 18 0.82 3.70 -13.80
C PHE A 18 -0.01 4.24 -14.98
N SER A 19 0.53 5.19 -15.74
CA SER A 19 -0.18 5.81 -16.87
C SER A 19 -0.18 4.96 -18.15
N SER A 20 0.42 3.76 -18.14
CA SER A 20 0.48 2.85 -19.28
C SER A 20 -0.67 1.82 -19.22
N LEU A 21 -1.12 1.33 -20.38
CA LEU A 21 -2.06 0.21 -20.52
C LEU A 21 -1.38 -1.14 -20.23
N GLU A 22 -0.29 -1.16 -19.47
CA GLU A 22 0.48 -2.38 -19.23
C GLU A 22 -0.26 -3.31 -18.26
N GLU A 23 -0.31 -4.60 -18.58
CA GLU A 23 -1.12 -5.59 -17.85
C GLU A 23 -0.51 -6.06 -16.52
N ASN A 24 0.64 -5.49 -16.08
CA ASN A 24 1.42 -6.05 -14.96
C ASN A 24 1.63 -5.08 -13.78
N HIS A 25 0.73 -4.12 -13.55
CA HIS A 25 0.85 -3.16 -12.44
C HIS A 25 1.00 -3.84 -11.07
N GLU A 26 0.26 -4.93 -10.84
CA GLU A 26 0.34 -5.74 -9.62
C GLU A 26 1.74 -6.33 -9.40
N GLU A 27 2.31 -6.97 -10.42
CA GLU A 27 3.65 -7.57 -10.34
C GLU A 27 4.73 -6.52 -10.09
N VAL A 28 4.61 -5.37 -10.74
CA VAL A 28 5.51 -4.24 -10.52
C VAL A 28 5.41 -3.80 -9.06
N LEU A 29 4.20 -3.53 -8.57
CA LEU A 29 3.96 -3.02 -7.22
C LEU A 29 4.40 -4.02 -6.13
N GLU A 30 4.21 -5.32 -6.38
CA GLU A 30 4.72 -6.40 -5.52
C GLU A 30 6.25 -6.38 -5.44
N GLY A 31 6.93 -6.29 -6.59
CA GLY A 31 8.39 -6.32 -6.69
C GLY A 31 9.11 -5.06 -6.20
N LEU A 32 8.39 -3.97 -5.91
CA LEU A 32 8.97 -2.74 -5.39
C LEU A 32 9.37 -2.84 -3.92
N GLN A 33 8.55 -3.50 -3.10
CA GLN A 33 8.71 -3.71 -1.67
C GLN A 33 9.64 -2.67 -0.97
N PRO A 34 9.16 -1.47 -0.62
CA PRO A 34 10.01 -0.37 -0.14
C PRO A 34 10.67 -0.64 1.22
N HIS A 35 11.75 0.09 1.52
CA HIS A 35 12.39 0.06 2.85
C HIS A 35 11.50 0.72 3.92
N ALA A 36 11.64 0.27 5.18
CA ALA A 36 10.86 0.75 6.34
C ALA A 36 11.01 2.25 6.66
N ASN A 37 12.02 2.92 6.10
CA ASN A 37 12.23 4.37 6.23
C ASN A 37 11.33 5.20 5.31
N LEU A 38 10.49 4.56 4.49
CA LEU A 38 9.56 5.27 3.61
C LEU A 38 8.59 6.11 4.45
N ARG A 39 8.49 7.39 4.11
CA ARG A 39 7.63 8.39 4.77
C ARG A 39 6.44 8.78 3.90
N TRP A 40 6.58 8.70 2.58
CA TRP A 40 5.54 9.10 1.65
C TRP A 40 5.37 8.05 0.55
N LEU A 41 4.14 7.58 0.37
CA LEU A 41 3.76 6.67 -0.70
C LEU A 41 2.61 7.28 -1.51
N ARG A 42 2.82 7.40 -2.82
CA ARG A 42 1.83 7.90 -3.77
C ARG A 42 1.69 6.92 -4.94
N ILE A 43 0.47 6.48 -5.21
CA ILE A 43 0.12 5.51 -6.26
C ILE A 43 -0.97 6.11 -7.13
N TRP A 44 -0.65 6.39 -8.40
CA TRP A 44 -1.52 7.05 -9.36
C TRP A 44 -1.82 6.14 -10.54
N SER A 45 -3.04 6.22 -11.07
CA SER A 45 -3.50 5.48 -12.25
C SER A 45 -3.38 3.95 -12.13
N TYR A 46 -3.45 3.44 -10.90
CA TYR A 46 -3.33 2.01 -10.66
C TYR A 46 -4.55 1.24 -11.18
N ASN A 47 -4.33 0.41 -12.20
CA ASN A 47 -5.38 -0.44 -12.79
C ASN A 47 -5.36 -1.90 -12.29
N GLY A 48 -4.61 -2.20 -11.22
CA GLY A 48 -4.65 -3.53 -10.60
C GLY A 48 -5.89 -3.72 -9.74
N LYS A 49 -6.28 -4.98 -9.54
CA LYS A 49 -7.41 -5.39 -8.69
C LYS A 49 -7.00 -5.61 -7.24
N HIS A 50 -5.73 -5.92 -7.01
CA HIS A 50 -5.19 -6.25 -5.70
C HIS A 50 -4.04 -5.32 -5.33
N LEU A 51 -3.98 -4.88 -4.08
CA LEU A 51 -2.77 -4.26 -3.53
C LEU A 51 -1.71 -5.34 -3.22
N PRO A 52 -0.42 -4.97 -3.13
CA PRO A 52 0.65 -5.93 -2.96
C PRO A 52 0.60 -6.60 -1.58
N SER A 53 1.19 -7.78 -1.47
CA SER A 53 1.16 -8.61 -0.26
C SER A 53 1.82 -7.94 0.95
N TRP A 54 2.78 -7.04 0.72
CA TRP A 54 3.41 -6.24 1.77
C TRP A 54 2.49 -5.13 2.32
N MET A 55 1.39 -4.84 1.64
CA MET A 55 0.37 -3.87 2.06
C MET A 55 -0.87 -4.52 2.70
N MET A 56 -1.29 -5.70 2.22
CA MET A 56 -2.58 -6.34 2.58
C MET A 56 -2.53 -7.37 3.73
N LYS A 57 -1.39 -7.56 4.41
CA LYS A 57 -1.25 -8.61 5.44
C LYS A 57 -1.59 -8.17 6.87
N ASN A 58 -2.42 -7.14 7.06
CA ASN A 58 -2.63 -6.48 8.37
C ASN A 58 -1.33 -6.09 9.11
N ARG A 59 -0.21 -6.03 8.38
CA ARG A 59 1.15 -5.79 8.89
C ARG A 59 1.83 -4.61 8.22
N LEU A 60 1.06 -3.78 7.50
CA LEU A 60 1.56 -2.56 6.90
C LEU A 60 2.26 -1.65 7.94
N HIS A 61 1.74 -1.61 9.16
CA HIS A 61 2.35 -0.89 10.28
C HIS A 61 3.70 -1.46 10.74
N CYS A 62 3.92 -2.79 10.63
CA CYS A 62 5.23 -3.40 10.90
C CYS A 62 6.20 -3.16 9.74
N PHE A 63 5.68 -3.18 8.51
CA PHE A 63 6.49 -3.10 7.30
C PHE A 63 6.93 -1.65 7.00
N LEU A 64 6.03 -0.69 7.15
CA LEU A 64 6.25 0.74 6.94
C LEU A 64 5.89 1.55 8.20
N PRO A 65 6.62 1.37 9.32
CA PRO A 65 6.31 2.03 10.58
C PRO A 65 6.48 3.56 10.52
N ASN A 66 7.27 4.06 9.56
CA ASN A 66 7.61 5.49 9.41
C ASN A 66 6.72 6.24 8.42
N LEU A 67 5.65 5.61 7.93
CA LEU A 67 4.82 6.17 6.87
C LEU A 67 3.94 7.30 7.41
N LEU A 68 4.12 8.49 6.84
CA LEU A 68 3.41 9.72 7.23
C LEU A 68 2.26 10.06 6.28
N ARG A 69 2.38 9.66 5.02
CA ARG A 69 1.42 9.99 3.96
C ARG A 69 1.20 8.82 3.03
N ILE A 70 -0.07 8.55 2.75
CA ILE A 70 -0.52 7.62 1.72
C ILE A 70 -1.48 8.37 0.81
N GLU A 71 -1.24 8.28 -0.49
CA GLU A 71 -2.14 8.80 -1.52
C GLU A 71 -2.36 7.73 -2.59
N ILE A 72 -3.61 7.33 -2.78
CA ILE A 72 -4.02 6.37 -3.81
C ILE A 72 -5.12 7.04 -4.65
N GLU A 73 -4.86 7.18 -5.95
CA GLU A 73 -5.75 7.83 -6.91
C GLU A 73 -5.79 7.07 -8.23
N GLY A 74 -6.98 6.83 -8.78
CA GLY A 74 -7.09 6.26 -10.12
C GLY A 74 -8.53 6.21 -10.64
N ALA A 75 -8.85 7.04 -11.63
CA ALA A 75 -10.15 7.09 -12.31
C ALA A 75 -10.70 5.73 -12.77
N ASP A 76 -9.81 4.88 -13.29
CA ASP A 76 -10.12 3.54 -13.80
C ASP A 76 -9.62 2.42 -12.86
N CYS A 77 -9.46 2.72 -11.58
CA CYS A 77 -8.93 1.76 -10.61
C CYS A 77 -9.93 0.62 -10.35
N GLN A 78 -9.53 -0.62 -10.67
CA GLN A 78 -10.31 -1.84 -10.43
C GLN A 78 -10.12 -2.42 -9.02
N LEU A 79 -9.48 -1.68 -8.11
CA LEU A 79 -9.21 -2.13 -6.76
C LEU A 79 -10.52 -2.38 -6.02
N THR A 80 -10.73 -3.61 -5.54
CA THR A 80 -11.98 -3.98 -4.86
C THR A 80 -11.93 -3.84 -3.35
N HIS A 81 -10.73 -3.78 -2.77
CA HIS A 81 -10.54 -3.73 -1.32
C HIS A 81 -9.26 -2.99 -0.95
N LEU A 82 -9.29 -2.34 0.21
CA LEU A 82 -8.16 -1.61 0.79
C LEU A 82 -7.69 -2.28 2.08
N CYS A 83 -6.40 -2.20 2.37
CA CYS A 83 -5.88 -2.56 3.70
C CYS A 83 -6.33 -1.55 4.75
N SER A 84 -6.36 -1.96 6.02
CA SER A 84 -6.56 -1.04 7.14
C SER A 84 -5.34 -0.12 7.32
N PHE A 85 -5.55 1.19 7.16
CA PHE A 85 -4.54 2.22 7.43
C PHE A 85 -4.52 2.66 8.90
N GLY A 86 -5.47 2.21 9.72
CA GLY A 86 -5.68 2.70 11.10
C GLY A 86 -4.56 2.34 12.08
N ARG A 87 -3.75 1.32 11.78
CA ARG A 87 -2.63 0.88 12.62
C ARG A 87 -1.31 1.59 12.33
N LEU A 88 -1.25 2.46 11.32
CA LEU A 88 -0.03 3.16 11.01
C LEU A 88 0.25 4.24 12.06
N PRO A 89 1.29 4.09 12.89
CA PRO A 89 1.44 4.88 14.11
C PRO A 89 1.75 6.36 13.83
N LEU A 90 2.29 6.65 12.65
CA LEU A 90 2.73 7.99 12.26
C LEU A 90 1.94 8.58 11.08
N LEU A 91 0.88 7.91 10.61
CA LEU A 91 0.12 8.39 9.46
C LEU A 91 -0.59 9.70 9.81
N GLN A 92 -0.26 10.76 9.07
CA GLN A 92 -0.83 12.10 9.24
C GLN A 92 -1.74 12.48 8.08
N HIS A 93 -1.51 11.90 6.90
CA HIS A 93 -2.22 12.23 5.68
C HIS A 93 -2.63 10.97 4.94
N LEU A 94 -3.93 10.83 4.72
CA LEU A 94 -4.52 9.79 3.89
C LEU A 94 -5.37 10.48 2.81
N LEU A 95 -5.06 10.19 1.55
CA LEU A 95 -5.87 10.61 0.41
C LEU A 95 -6.25 9.36 -0.39
N LEU A 96 -7.55 9.13 -0.51
CA LEU A 96 -8.14 8.09 -1.32
C LEU A 96 -9.09 8.78 -2.28
N ARG A 97 -8.84 8.66 -3.59
CA ARG A 97 -9.60 9.39 -4.60
C ARG A 97 -9.90 8.52 -5.81
N GLU A 98 -11.11 8.65 -6.34
CA GLU A 98 -11.53 7.98 -7.58
C GLU A 98 -11.47 6.43 -7.51
N LEU A 99 -11.50 5.85 -6.31
CA LEU A 99 -11.47 4.40 -6.08
C LEU A 99 -12.88 3.78 -6.20
N ASN A 100 -13.50 3.90 -7.38
CA ASN A 100 -14.92 3.62 -7.59
C ASN A 100 -15.32 2.14 -7.39
N SER A 101 -14.36 1.22 -7.52
CA SER A 101 -14.61 -0.23 -7.39
C SER A 101 -14.40 -0.78 -5.98
N VAL A 102 -13.98 0.04 -5.00
CA VAL A 102 -13.72 -0.44 -3.64
C VAL A 102 -15.04 -0.78 -2.94
N GLU A 103 -15.15 -2.03 -2.49
CA GLU A 103 -16.34 -2.56 -1.82
C GLU A 103 -16.17 -2.61 -0.30
N TYR A 104 -14.96 -2.91 0.19
CA TYR A 104 -14.67 -3.02 1.62
C TYR A 104 -13.24 -2.62 1.96
N ILE A 105 -13.00 -2.41 3.26
CA ILE A 105 -11.67 -2.23 3.85
C ILE A 105 -11.43 -3.45 4.73
N GLU A 106 -10.23 -4.03 4.66
CA GLU A 106 -9.83 -5.15 5.51
C GLU A 106 -10.02 -4.79 6.97
N GLU A 107 -10.67 -5.69 7.71
CA GLU A 107 -10.81 -5.54 9.15
C GLU A 107 -9.45 -5.65 9.81
N ASP A 108 -9.25 -4.79 10.80
CA ASP A 108 -8.14 -4.95 11.72
C ASP A 108 -8.47 -6.11 12.65
N GLU A 109 -8.11 -7.32 12.23
CA GLU A 109 -7.87 -8.40 13.19
C GLU A 109 -6.69 -7.94 14.03
N GLY A 110 -7.00 -7.24 15.14
CA GLY A 110 -6.04 -6.95 16.19
C GLY A 110 -5.33 -8.26 16.57
N ASP A 111 -4.15 -8.18 17.19
CA ASP A 111 -3.45 -9.37 17.66
C ASP A 111 -4.35 -10.10 18.67
N ALA A 112 -5.23 -10.96 18.16
CA ALA A 112 -6.14 -11.76 18.93
C ALA A 112 -5.21 -12.75 19.63
N LEU A 113 -4.86 -12.39 20.86
CA LEU A 113 -4.34 -13.32 21.83
C LEU A 113 -5.30 -14.50 21.78
N VAL A 114 -4.85 -15.60 21.18
CA VAL A 114 -5.40 -16.91 21.45
C VAL A 114 -5.08 -17.16 22.92
N THR A 115 -5.91 -16.61 23.81
CA THR A 115 -6.02 -17.11 25.18
C THR A 115 -6.77 -18.42 25.06
N GLY A 116 -6.01 -19.48 24.78
CA GLY A 116 -6.50 -20.84 24.96
C GLY A 116 -6.55 -21.13 26.45
N GLU A 117 -7.77 -21.35 26.95
CA GLU A 117 -8.03 -22.07 28.20
C GLU A 117 -7.55 -23.52 28.12
#